data_AF-A0A2M7SAS8-F1
#
_entry.id   AF-A0A2M7SAS8-F1
#
_cell.length_a   1.000
_cell.length_b   1.000
_cell.length_c   1.000
_cell.angle_alpha   90.00
_cell.angle_beta   90.00
_cell.angle_gamma   90.00
#
_symmetry.space_group_name_H-M   'P 1'
#
loop_
_entity.id
_entity.type
_entity.pdbx_description
1 polymer ?
#
loop_
_entity_poly.entity_id
_entity_poly.type
_entity_poly.pdbx_seq_one_letter_code
_entity_poly.pdbx_strand_id
1 'polypeptide(L)'
;MKIVKIMFAAIILMCAISSARAETVTLDAKAVYCNLMESSPGRIKNAQLYACCGSPEDIRKDLSGSIVRGEKRPPAIFSENDAVTLVVFRGLFWNGGRSVRIEKVERAGNTFYVHAAYINTARGLFVIQARTYPAALVDIGRLLKGKYEAKLMVTRVTRDWKGGYVDIVQEKEKDKERASISFEIK
;
A
#
# COMPACT_ATOMS: atom_id res chain seq x y z
N MET A 1 23.86 -38.83 39.71
CA MET A 1 22.79 -38.34 38.80
C MET A 1 22.26 -36.98 39.26
N LYS A 2 22.93 -35.85 38.96
CA LYS A 2 22.40 -34.49 39.25
C LYS A 2 22.78 -33.42 38.19
N ILE A 3 23.51 -33.78 37.14
CA ILE A 3 24.15 -32.80 36.22
C ILE A 3 23.33 -32.53 34.94
N VAL A 4 22.36 -33.38 34.59
CA VAL A 4 21.63 -33.28 33.31
C VAL A 4 20.50 -32.22 33.32
N LYS A 5 20.06 -31.75 34.49
CA LYS A 5 18.93 -30.79 34.58
C LYS A 5 19.28 -29.33 34.28
N ILE A 6 20.55 -28.95 34.29
CA ILE A 6 20.95 -27.54 34.13
C ILE A 6 21.08 -27.15 32.65
N MET A 7 21.36 -28.11 31.74
CA MET A 7 21.49 -27.81 30.31
C MET A 7 20.17 -27.55 29.58
N PHE A 8 19.03 -28.02 30.10
CA PHE A 8 17.73 -27.77 29.46
C PHE A 8 17.17 -26.36 29.73
N ALA A 9 17.58 -25.72 30.83
CA ALA A 9 17.11 -24.38 31.18
C ALA A 9 17.74 -23.28 30.31
N ALA A 10 18.97 -23.48 29.82
CA ALA A 10 19.66 -22.51 28.95
C ALA A 10 19.07 -22.45 27.52
N ILE A 11 18.53 -23.56 27.01
CA ILE A 11 17.95 -23.63 25.66
C ILE A 11 16.57 -22.96 25.62
N ILE A 12 15.78 -23.03 26.70
CA ILE A 12 14.49 -22.35 26.78
C ILE A 12 14.67 -20.83 26.98
N LEU A 13 15.78 -20.40 27.59
CA LEU A 13 16.08 -18.97 27.77
C LEU A 13 16.51 -18.26 26.47
N MET A 14 16.92 -19.00 25.43
CA MET A 14 17.21 -18.43 24.10
C MET A 14 15.99 -18.34 23.16
N CYS A 15 14.86 -18.97 23.48
CA CYS A 15 13.60 -18.74 22.73
C CYS A 15 12.84 -17.50 23.20
N ALA A 16 13.27 -16.86 24.30
CA ALA A 16 12.83 -15.54 24.71
C ALA A 16 13.73 -14.45 24.10
N ILE A 17 14.24 -14.65 22.87
CA ILE A 17 14.65 -13.53 22.03
C ILE A 17 13.39 -12.71 21.84
N SER A 18 13.30 -11.71 22.72
CA SER A 18 12.57 -10.48 22.58
C SER A 18 12.13 -10.33 21.13
N SER A 19 10.82 -10.43 20.91
CA SER A 19 10.18 -9.71 19.82
C SER A 19 10.47 -8.23 20.10
N ALA A 20 11.71 -7.83 19.84
CA ALA A 20 12.15 -6.47 19.80
C ALA A 20 11.35 -5.92 18.65
N ARG A 21 10.21 -5.32 19.01
CA ARG A 21 9.26 -4.69 18.10
C ARG A 21 10.11 -3.80 17.21
N ALA A 22 10.31 -4.23 15.96
CA ALA A 22 11.21 -3.55 15.05
C ALA A 22 10.80 -2.08 15.07
N GLU A 23 11.77 -1.21 15.35
CA GLU A 23 11.49 0.21 15.50
C GLU A 23 10.84 0.73 14.21
N THR A 24 9.68 1.35 14.35
CA THR A 24 8.92 1.84 13.20
C THR A 24 9.45 3.21 12.82
N VAL A 25 9.97 3.33 11.60
CA VAL A 25 10.47 4.60 11.05
C VAL A 25 9.45 5.14 10.06
N THR A 26 9.08 6.41 10.18
CA THR A 26 8.26 7.10 9.16
C THR A 26 9.16 7.53 8.01
N LEU A 27 8.79 7.17 6.79
CA LEU A 27 9.52 7.54 5.58
C LEU A 27 9.00 8.89 5.05
N ASP A 28 9.92 9.75 4.61
CA ASP A 28 9.57 10.95 3.82
C ASP A 28 9.28 10.56 2.36
N ALA A 29 8.22 9.76 2.19
CA ALA A 29 7.82 9.26 0.88
C ALA A 29 6.80 10.21 0.25
N LYS A 30 7.17 10.85 -0.86
CA LYS A 30 6.25 11.69 -1.63
C LYS A 30 5.33 10.82 -2.48
N ALA A 31 4.03 11.06 -2.36
CA ALA A 31 3.02 10.36 -3.16
C ALA A 31 2.64 11.16 -4.40
N VAL A 32 2.63 10.50 -5.56
CA VAL A 32 2.08 11.04 -6.81
C VAL A 32 0.68 10.46 -7.01
N TYR A 33 -0.32 11.35 -7.14
CA TYR A 33 -1.72 10.94 -7.25
C TYR A 33 -2.15 10.86 -8.72
N CYS A 34 -2.87 9.80 -9.04
CA CYS A 34 -3.38 9.51 -10.37
C CYS A 34 -4.88 9.20 -10.32
N ASN A 35 -5.66 9.81 -11.21
CA ASN A 35 -7.03 9.40 -11.47
C ASN A 35 -7.09 8.97 -12.93
N LEU A 36 -7.05 7.66 -13.15
CA LEU A 36 -7.09 7.11 -14.51
C LEU A 36 -8.56 7.01 -14.93
N MET A 37 -8.89 7.54 -16.09
CA MET A 37 -10.18 7.35 -16.73
C MET A 37 -10.05 6.20 -17.72
N GLU A 38 -10.94 5.21 -17.65
CA GLU A 38 -10.89 4.06 -18.55
C GLU A 38 -12.17 3.97 -19.38
N SER A 39 -12.00 3.85 -20.70
CA SER A 39 -13.09 3.59 -21.65
C SER A 39 -13.51 2.11 -21.67
N SER A 40 -12.70 1.22 -21.11
CA SER A 40 -12.85 -0.23 -21.13
C SER A 40 -13.01 -0.79 -19.71
N PRO A 41 -13.56 -2.01 -19.53
CA PRO A 41 -13.65 -2.62 -18.21
C PRO A 41 -12.29 -3.17 -17.79
N GLY A 42 -11.51 -2.39 -17.03
CA GLY A 42 -10.26 -2.86 -16.44
C GLY A 42 -10.48 -4.00 -15.44
N ARG A 43 -9.40 -4.74 -15.14
CA ARG A 43 -9.45 -5.93 -14.28
C ARG A 43 -9.35 -5.62 -12.79
N ILE A 44 -8.89 -4.42 -12.42
CA ILE A 44 -8.73 -3.99 -11.03
C ILE A 44 -10.09 -3.58 -10.43
N LYS A 45 -10.80 -4.54 -9.84
CA LYS A 45 -12.13 -4.27 -9.25
C LYS A 45 -12.07 -3.73 -7.82
N ASN A 46 -11.05 -4.12 -7.06
CA ASN A 46 -10.95 -3.87 -5.63
C ASN A 46 -9.69 -3.08 -5.27
N ALA A 47 -9.59 -2.69 -4.01
CA ALA A 47 -8.36 -2.14 -3.45
C ALA A 47 -7.20 -3.11 -3.65
N GLN A 48 -6.10 -2.63 -4.20
CA GLN A 48 -4.92 -3.43 -4.50
C GLN A 48 -3.65 -2.63 -4.20
N LEU A 49 -2.59 -3.35 -3.86
CA LEU A 49 -1.27 -2.82 -3.65
C LEU A 49 -0.31 -3.57 -4.58
N TYR A 50 0.62 -2.86 -5.20
CA TYR A 50 1.64 -3.43 -6.07
C TYR A 50 3.00 -2.81 -5.78
N ALA A 51 4.06 -3.56 -6.07
CA ALA A 51 5.41 -3.03 -6.17
C ALA A 51 5.79 -2.99 -7.65
N CYS A 52 6.36 -1.88 -8.10
CA CYS A 52 6.79 -1.66 -9.48
C CYS A 52 8.23 -1.13 -9.49
N CYS A 53 8.95 -1.43 -10.55
CA CYS A 53 10.28 -0.86 -10.79
C CYS A 53 10.13 0.46 -11.55
N GLY A 54 10.86 1.48 -11.11
CA GLY A 54 10.93 2.79 -11.75
C GLY A 54 10.39 3.93 -10.90
N SER A 55 10.51 5.15 -11.45
CA SER A 55 9.98 6.36 -10.83
C SER A 55 8.45 6.41 -10.89
N PRO A 56 7.79 7.17 -10.00
CA PRO A 56 6.35 7.43 -10.11
C PRO A 56 5.93 7.96 -11.48
N GLU A 57 6.76 8.78 -12.14
CA GLU A 57 6.47 9.38 -13.45
C GLU A 57 6.47 8.32 -14.56
N ASP A 58 7.42 7.39 -14.53
CA ASP A 58 7.52 6.30 -15.50
C ASP A 58 6.35 5.34 -15.33
N ILE A 59 6.08 4.94 -14.10
CA ILE A 59 4.99 4.02 -13.78
C ILE A 59 3.64 4.65 -14.11
N ARG A 60 3.45 5.95 -13.90
CA ARG A 60 2.20 6.65 -14.25
C ARG A 60 1.84 6.50 -15.73
N LYS A 61 2.84 6.53 -16.63
CA LYS A 61 2.61 6.31 -18.06
C LYS A 61 2.12 4.89 -18.31
N ASP A 62 2.78 3.91 -17.70
CA ASP A 62 2.45 2.48 -17.81
C ASP A 62 1.09 2.11 -17.20
N LEU A 63 0.69 2.75 -16.10
CA LEU A 63 -0.56 2.50 -15.39
C LEU A 63 -1.79 2.76 -16.28
N SER A 64 -1.73 3.79 -17.13
CA SER A 64 -2.81 4.12 -18.06
C SER A 64 -3.08 3.06 -19.13
N GLY A 65 -2.17 2.10 -19.30
CA GLY A 65 -2.28 0.98 -20.22
C GLY A 65 -2.33 -0.38 -19.53
N SER A 66 -1.20 -1.07 -19.53
CA SER A 66 -1.12 -2.53 -19.33
C SER A 66 -1.43 -3.01 -17.90
N ILE A 67 -1.19 -2.20 -16.87
CA ILE A 67 -1.42 -2.60 -15.46
C ILE A 67 -2.90 -2.60 -15.11
N VAL A 68 -3.65 -1.54 -15.45
CA VAL A 68 -5.09 -1.45 -15.15
C VAL A 68 -5.90 -2.47 -15.96
N ARG A 69 -5.49 -2.72 -17.21
CA ARG A 69 -6.07 -3.76 -18.07
C ARG A 69 -5.70 -5.17 -17.62
N GLY A 70 -4.73 -5.31 -16.71
CA GLY A 70 -4.25 -6.59 -16.19
C GLY A 70 -3.48 -7.41 -17.23
N GLU A 71 -2.93 -6.75 -18.24
CA GLU A 71 -2.06 -7.33 -19.27
C GLU A 71 -0.66 -7.60 -18.73
N LYS A 72 -0.20 -6.78 -17.77
CA LYS A 72 1.09 -6.92 -17.11
C LYS A 72 0.89 -7.09 -15.61
N ARG A 73 1.37 -8.21 -15.06
CA ARG A 73 1.52 -8.35 -13.60
C ARG A 73 2.83 -7.66 -13.20
N PRO A 74 2.81 -6.77 -12.21
CA PRO A 74 4.05 -6.20 -11.68
C PRO A 74 4.97 -7.33 -11.19
N PRO A 75 6.28 -7.22 -11.43
CA PRO A 75 7.23 -8.22 -10.98
C PRO A 75 7.22 -8.34 -9.46
N ALA A 76 7.44 -9.55 -8.94
CA ALA A 76 7.63 -9.79 -7.51
C ALA A 76 9.12 -9.88 -7.11
N ILE A 77 10.02 -9.73 -8.08
CA ILE A 77 11.47 -9.84 -7.90
C ILE A 77 12.11 -8.64 -8.60
N PHE A 78 13.00 -7.95 -7.88
CA PHE A 78 13.71 -6.74 -8.30
C PHE A 78 15.21 -6.91 -8.05
N SER A 79 16.03 -6.06 -8.65
CA SER A 79 17.46 -5.92 -8.36
C SER A 79 17.72 -4.83 -7.32
N GLU A 80 18.87 -4.86 -6.63
CA GLU A 80 19.29 -3.77 -5.71
C GLU A 80 19.43 -2.40 -6.40
N ASN A 81 19.62 -2.39 -7.72
CA ASN A 81 19.74 -1.15 -8.50
C ASN A 81 18.37 -0.56 -8.87
N ASP A 82 17.31 -1.35 -8.74
CA ASP A 82 15.95 -0.95 -9.07
C ASP A 82 15.42 0.02 -8.01
N ALA A 83 14.88 1.16 -8.46
CA ALA A 83 14.04 1.99 -7.61
C ALA A 83 12.66 1.34 -7.53
N VAL A 84 12.18 1.08 -6.32
CA VAL A 84 10.88 0.45 -6.08
C VAL A 84 9.86 1.53 -5.75
N THR A 85 8.74 1.50 -6.46
CA THR A 85 7.57 2.34 -6.19
C THR A 85 6.38 1.45 -5.85
N LEU A 86 5.71 1.77 -4.74
CA LEU A 86 4.47 1.13 -4.34
C LEU A 86 3.29 1.82 -5.04
N VAL A 87 2.42 1.04 -5.67
CA VAL A 87 1.20 1.53 -6.32
C VAL A 87 -0.01 1.09 -5.49
N VAL A 88 -0.73 2.06 -4.95
CA VAL A 88 -1.97 1.87 -4.21
C VAL A 88 -3.15 2.15 -5.12
N PHE A 89 -3.92 1.13 -5.46
CA PHE A 89 -5.20 1.27 -6.13
C PHE A 89 -6.34 1.23 -5.14
N ARG A 90 -7.28 2.15 -5.30
CA ARG A 90 -8.52 2.13 -4.54
C ARG A 90 -9.55 1.13 -5.09
N GLY A 91 -9.47 0.83 -6.39
CA GLY A 91 -10.43 0.02 -7.14
C GLY A 91 -11.12 0.81 -8.25
N LEU A 92 -12.01 0.13 -8.98
CA LEU A 92 -12.82 0.73 -10.05
C LEU A 92 -14.09 1.37 -9.48
N PHE A 93 -14.37 2.61 -9.88
CA PHE A 93 -15.61 3.30 -9.57
C PHE A 93 -16.32 3.74 -10.86
N TRP A 94 -17.65 3.62 -10.88
CA TRP A 94 -18.49 3.99 -12.03
C TRP A 94 -18.73 5.50 -12.16
N ASN A 95 -18.32 6.26 -11.17
CA ASN A 95 -18.39 7.71 -11.13
C ASN A 95 -17.11 8.31 -10.54
N GLY A 96 -16.89 9.58 -10.82
CA GLY A 96 -15.86 10.39 -10.20
C GLY A 96 -16.18 10.73 -8.74
N GLY A 97 -15.41 11.65 -8.17
CA GLY A 97 -15.59 12.06 -6.77
C GLY A 97 -15.08 11.02 -5.76
N ARG A 98 -14.19 10.13 -6.20
CA ARG A 98 -13.46 9.18 -5.36
C ARG A 98 -11.97 9.46 -5.52
N SER A 99 -11.25 9.55 -4.41
CA SER A 99 -9.79 9.68 -4.45
C SER A 99 -9.12 8.80 -3.39
N VAL A 100 -7.81 8.65 -3.51
CA VAL A 100 -6.94 8.06 -2.50
C VAL A 100 -5.89 9.11 -2.11
N ARG A 101 -5.62 9.24 -0.82
CA ARG A 101 -4.55 10.08 -0.29
C ARG A 101 -3.64 9.22 0.59
N ILE A 102 -2.35 9.25 0.34
CA ILE A 102 -1.37 8.64 1.25
C ILE A 102 -1.15 9.60 2.41
N GLU A 103 -1.31 9.12 3.64
CA GLU A 103 -1.17 9.92 4.85
C GLU A 103 0.23 9.80 5.43
N LYS A 104 0.75 8.59 5.46
CA LYS A 104 2.13 8.29 5.85
C LYS A 104 2.54 6.92 5.34
N VAL A 105 3.84 6.72 5.24
CA VAL A 105 4.43 5.40 5.02
C VAL A 105 5.40 5.12 6.16
N GLU A 106 5.20 3.97 6.79
CA GLU A 106 6.04 3.51 7.89
C GLU A 106 6.80 2.26 7.45
N ARG A 107 8.00 2.07 8.00
CA ARG A 107 8.81 0.87 7.79
C ARG A 107 9.17 0.28 9.14
N ALA A 108 8.91 -1.02 9.30
CA ALA A 108 9.41 -1.81 10.43
C ALA A 108 10.15 -3.03 9.87
N GLY A 109 11.48 -3.03 9.98
CA GLY A 109 12.32 -4.04 9.33
C GLY A 109 12.13 -4.03 7.81
N ASN A 110 11.66 -5.15 7.24
CA ASN A 110 11.38 -5.29 5.81
C ASN A 110 9.89 -5.17 5.46
N THR A 111 9.07 -4.71 6.41
CA THR A 111 7.64 -4.48 6.17
C THR A 111 7.36 -2.99 6.04
N PHE A 112 6.70 -2.60 4.96
CA PHE A 112 6.17 -1.27 4.74
C PHE A 112 4.68 -1.22 5.10
N TYR A 113 4.27 -0.24 5.89
CA TYR A 113 2.87 0.05 6.18
C TYR A 113 2.49 1.35 5.48
N VAL A 114 1.66 1.22 4.44
CA VAL A 114 1.16 2.35 3.66
C VAL A 114 -0.19 2.75 4.21
N HIS A 115 -0.26 3.89 4.90
CA HIS A 115 -1.50 4.41 5.45
C HIS A 115 -2.17 5.32 4.43
N ALA A 116 -3.40 4.99 4.05
CA ALA A 116 -4.14 5.70 3.02
C ALA A 116 -5.55 6.09 3.49
N ALA A 117 -5.96 7.30 3.13
CA ALA A 117 -7.33 7.78 3.24
C ALA A 117 -8.07 7.58 1.92
N TYR A 118 -9.18 6.84 1.97
CA TYR A 118 -10.10 6.66 0.86
C TYR A 118 -11.22 7.69 0.97
N ILE A 119 -11.17 8.71 0.10
CA ILE A 119 -12.01 9.91 0.22
C ILE A 119 -13.21 9.79 -0.73
N ASN A 120 -14.41 9.77 -0.18
CA ASN A 120 -15.68 9.84 -0.91
C ASN A 120 -16.17 11.27 -0.98
N THR A 121 -16.84 11.61 -2.07
CA THR A 121 -17.64 12.82 -2.15
C THR A 121 -19.01 12.56 -1.51
N ALA A 122 -19.55 13.53 -0.76
CA ALA A 122 -20.88 13.46 -0.15
C ALA A 122 -21.99 13.33 -1.21
N ARG A 123 -23.14 12.82 -0.77
CA ARG A 123 -24.33 12.71 -1.62
C ARG A 123 -24.79 14.10 -2.07
N GLY A 124 -25.33 14.18 -3.29
CA GLY A 124 -25.89 15.42 -3.86
C GLY A 124 -24.87 16.31 -4.58
N LEU A 125 -23.59 15.93 -4.61
CA LEU A 125 -22.58 16.64 -5.38
C LEU A 125 -22.51 16.13 -6.81
N PHE A 126 -22.33 17.07 -7.75
CA PHE A 126 -22.09 16.75 -9.16
C PHE A 126 -20.76 16.01 -9.29
N VAL A 127 -20.83 14.77 -9.80
CA VAL A 127 -19.66 13.94 -10.11
C VAL A 127 -19.64 13.60 -11.58
N ILE A 128 -18.44 13.46 -12.13
CA ILE A 128 -18.25 13.02 -13.51
C ILE A 128 -18.81 11.59 -13.65
N GLN A 129 -19.64 11.36 -14.68
CA GLN A 129 -20.17 10.04 -15.01
C GLN A 129 -19.17 9.28 -15.89
N ALA A 130 -18.04 8.89 -15.29
CA ALA A 130 -17.00 8.12 -15.96
C ALA A 130 -16.42 7.07 -15.01
N ARG A 131 -15.94 5.96 -15.61
CA ARG A 131 -15.18 4.96 -14.88
C ARG A 131 -13.83 5.55 -14.46
N THR A 132 -13.54 5.53 -13.17
CA THR A 132 -12.30 6.06 -12.61
C THR A 132 -11.57 5.03 -11.77
N TYR A 133 -10.23 5.08 -11.83
CA TYR A 133 -9.32 4.32 -10.99
C TYR A 133 -8.44 5.28 -10.19
N PRO A 134 -8.87 5.65 -8.97
CA PRO A 134 -8.03 6.43 -8.09
C PRO A 134 -6.83 5.60 -7.63
N ALA A 135 -5.65 6.13 -7.86
CA ALA A 135 -4.38 5.51 -7.52
C ALA A 135 -3.41 6.52 -6.89
N ALA A 136 -2.50 6.01 -6.08
CA ALA A 136 -1.35 6.75 -5.57
C ALA A 136 -0.09 5.93 -5.78
N LEU A 137 0.98 6.59 -6.19
CA LEU A 137 2.30 6.01 -6.37
C LEU A 137 3.20 6.56 -5.27
N VAL A 138 3.90 5.70 -4.58
CA VAL A 138 4.78 6.05 -3.46
C VAL A 138 6.17 5.50 -3.77
N ASP A 139 7.12 6.39 -4.02
CA ASP A 139 8.51 5.99 -4.17
C ASP A 139 9.07 5.58 -2.79
N ILE A 140 9.57 4.34 -2.69
CA ILE A 140 10.26 3.83 -1.50
C ILE A 140 11.77 3.64 -1.74
N GLY A 141 12.24 4.05 -2.92
CA GLY A 141 13.65 4.08 -3.30
C GLY A 141 14.25 2.71 -3.58
N ARG A 142 15.59 2.66 -3.53
CA ARG A 142 16.35 1.42 -3.66
C ARG A 142 16.41 0.70 -2.33
N LEU A 143 16.39 -0.62 -2.40
CA LEU A 143 16.35 -1.50 -1.22
C LEU A 143 17.53 -2.47 -1.27
N LEU A 144 17.99 -2.88 -0.09
CA LEU A 144 19.01 -3.93 0.04
C LEU A 144 18.40 -5.29 -0.28
N LYS A 145 19.24 -6.26 -0.65
CA LYS A 145 18.82 -7.67 -0.80
C LYS A 145 17.98 -8.16 0.37
N GLY A 146 16.90 -8.85 0.04
CA GLY A 146 16.02 -9.44 1.03
C GLY A 146 14.58 -9.58 0.57
N LYS A 147 13.78 -10.22 1.42
CA LYS A 147 12.34 -10.35 1.25
C LYS A 147 11.64 -9.23 1.99
N TYR A 148 10.69 -8.60 1.31
CA TYR A 148 9.92 -7.47 1.80
C TYR A 148 8.43 -7.76 1.72
N GLU A 149 7.70 -7.06 2.55
CA GLU A 149 6.25 -7.04 2.56
C GLU A 149 5.76 -5.59 2.53
N ALA A 150 4.67 -5.33 1.83
CA ALA A 150 3.98 -4.05 1.94
C ALA A 150 2.51 -4.30 2.30
N LYS A 151 1.99 -3.55 3.26
CA LYS A 151 0.64 -3.64 3.80
C LYS A 151 -0.08 -2.32 3.63
N LEU A 152 -1.30 -2.38 3.13
CA LEU A 152 -2.15 -1.21 2.93
C LEU A 152 -3.14 -1.07 4.08
N MET A 153 -2.99 0.00 4.85
CA MET A 153 -3.85 0.37 5.97
C MET A 153 -4.80 1.48 5.52
N VAL A 154 -6.11 1.25 5.57
CA VAL A 154 -7.09 2.18 5.00
C VAL A 154 -8.01 2.80 6.05
N THR A 155 -8.12 4.12 5.99
CA THR A 155 -9.21 4.87 6.64
C THR A 155 -10.18 5.36 5.58
N ARG A 156 -11.49 5.27 5.83
CA ARG A 156 -12.51 5.78 4.90
C ARG A 156 -13.06 7.10 5.41
N VAL A 157 -13.10 8.09 4.53
CA VAL A 157 -13.60 9.43 4.87
C VAL A 157 -14.57 9.92 3.81
N THR A 158 -15.57 10.70 4.23
CA THR A 158 -16.51 11.38 3.32
C THR A 158 -16.32 12.88 3.42
N ARG A 159 -16.23 13.55 2.28
CA ARG A 159 -16.03 14.99 2.15
C ARG A 159 -17.31 15.68 1.72
N ASP A 160 -17.67 16.78 2.38
CA ASP A 160 -18.84 17.59 2.05
C ASP A 160 -18.56 18.58 0.89
N TRP A 161 -19.57 19.38 0.58
CA TRP A 161 -19.51 20.39 -0.48
C TRP A 161 -18.61 21.60 -0.15
N LYS A 162 -18.33 21.85 1.14
CA LYS A 162 -17.40 22.88 1.61
C LYS A 162 -15.96 22.37 1.65
N GLY A 163 -15.73 21.09 1.35
CA GLY A 163 -14.43 20.45 1.44
C GLY A 163 -14.05 20.00 2.85
N GLY A 164 -14.97 20.03 3.81
CA GLY A 164 -14.81 19.48 5.15
C GLY A 164 -15.03 17.96 5.18
N TYR A 165 -14.46 17.28 6.19
CA TYR A 165 -14.74 15.86 6.44
C TYR A 165 -15.98 15.74 7.32
N VAL A 166 -16.99 15.02 6.83
CA VAL A 166 -18.30 14.86 7.48
C VAL A 166 -18.51 13.48 8.10
N ASP A 167 -17.73 12.49 7.68
CA ASP A 167 -17.76 11.15 8.26
C ASP A 167 -16.36 10.53 8.18
N ILE A 168 -15.88 10.00 9.30
CA ILE A 168 -14.61 9.29 9.42
C ILE A 168 -14.95 7.92 10.00
N VAL A 169 -15.04 6.92 9.12
CA VAL A 169 -15.23 5.54 9.56
C VAL A 169 -13.86 5.00 9.94
N GLN A 170 -13.54 5.09 11.23
CA GLN A 170 -12.38 4.41 11.79
C GLN A 170 -12.72 2.92 11.93
N GLU A 171 -12.23 2.12 10.99
CA GLU A 171 -12.33 0.66 11.08
C GLU A 171 -11.47 0.16 12.26
N LYS A 172 -11.89 -0.92 12.93
CA LYS A 172 -11.05 -1.54 13.98
C LYS A 172 -9.70 -1.91 13.38
N GLU A 173 -8.63 -1.87 14.17
CA GLU A 173 -7.26 -2.02 13.67
C GLU A 173 -7.02 -3.31 12.86
N LYS A 174 -7.69 -4.41 13.23
CA LYS A 174 -7.68 -5.67 12.48
C LYS A 174 -8.38 -5.62 11.11
N ASP A 175 -9.31 -4.68 10.93
CA ASP A 175 -10.11 -4.54 9.71
C ASP A 175 -9.53 -3.47 8.75
N LYS A 176 -8.51 -2.73 9.19
CA LYS A 176 -7.84 -1.68 8.40
C LYS A 176 -6.91 -2.23 7.33
N GLU A 177 -6.36 -3.43 7.51
CA GLU A 177 -5.51 -4.07 6.48
C GLU A 177 -6.40 -4.49 5.30
N ARG A 178 -6.18 -3.86 4.14
CA ARG A 178 -7.00 -4.09 2.94
C ARG A 178 -6.33 -4.93 1.88
N ALA A 179 -5.00 -4.86 1.80
CA ALA A 179 -4.21 -5.60 0.85
C ALA A 179 -2.79 -5.73 1.39
N SER A 180 -2.14 -6.85 1.06
CA SER A 180 -0.73 -7.06 1.30
C SER A 180 -0.09 -7.68 0.07
N ILE A 181 1.20 -7.38 -0.11
CA ILE A 181 2.04 -7.99 -1.12
C ILE A 181 3.39 -8.36 -0.53
N SER A 182 4.02 -9.38 -1.11
CA SER A 182 5.41 -9.72 -0.84
C SER A 182 6.22 -9.58 -2.12
N PHE A 183 7.45 -9.13 -1.97
CA PHE A 183 8.41 -9.00 -3.07
C PHE A 183 9.84 -9.24 -2.57
N GLU A 184 10.75 -9.52 -3.48
CA GLU A 184 12.14 -9.87 -3.19
C GLU A 184 13.10 -8.96 -3.96
N ILE A 185 14.18 -8.54 -3.30
CA ILE A 185 15.33 -7.86 -3.90
C ILE A 185 16.48 -8.88 -3.97
N LYS A 186 17.01 -9.11 -5.18
CA LYS A 186 18.09 -10.06 -5.47
C LYS A 186 19.41 -9.38 -5.82
#